data_AF-A0A346YU06-F1
#
_entry.id   AF-A0A346YU06-F1
#
_cell.length_a   1.000
_cell.length_b   1.000
_cell.length_c   1.000
_cell.angle_alpha   90.00
_cell.angle_beta   90.00
_cell.angle_gamma   90.00
#
_symmetry.space_group_name_H-M   'P 1'
#
loop_
_entity.id
_entity.type
_entity.pdbx_description
1 polymer ?
#
loop_
_entity_poly.entity_id
_entity_poly.type
_entity_poly.pdbx_seq_one_letter_code
_entity_poly.pdbx_strand_id
1 'polypeptide(L)'
;MEDLQKPTPAAVAAIEVDWDLAPAHARWWAVDEDGKAHWYCAPNTSHLSSFWFADQIAAPTFGFAGDWRESLVERRTHLSGGHI
;
A
#
# COMPACT_ATOMS: atom_id res chain seq x y z
N MET A 1 -27.53 12.78 -2.43
CA MET A 1 -26.29 13.24 -3.09
C MET A 1 -25.17 12.68 -2.26
N GLU A 2 -24.74 11.48 -2.66
CA GLU A 2 -23.72 10.61 -2.07
C GLU A 2 -22.79 11.32 -1.08
N ASP A 3 -22.92 10.96 0.20
CA ASP A 3 -21.78 11.01 1.11
C ASP A 3 -20.71 10.13 0.46
N LEU A 4 -19.66 10.78 -0.04
CA LEU A 4 -18.51 10.14 -0.63
C LEU A 4 -17.85 9.35 0.50
N GLN A 5 -18.36 8.13 0.74
CA GLN A 5 -17.78 7.12 1.60
C GLN A 5 -16.37 6.88 1.06
N LYS A 6 -15.42 7.67 1.55
CA LYS A 6 -14.01 7.45 1.32
C LYS A 6 -13.78 6.06 1.92
N PRO A 7 -13.43 5.04 1.13
CA PRO A 7 -13.20 3.73 1.70
C PRO A 7 -12.12 3.92 2.77
N THR A 8 -12.49 3.70 4.02
CA THR A 8 -11.55 3.75 5.13
C THR A 8 -10.45 2.75 4.81
N PRO A 9 -9.16 3.13 4.70
CA PRO A 9 -8.07 2.23 4.33
C PRO A 9 -7.79 1.12 5.37
N ALA A 10 -8.68 0.95 6.34
CA ALA A 10 -8.62 -0.07 7.38
C ALA A 10 -9.47 -1.32 7.06
N ALA A 11 -10.30 -1.29 6.02
CA ALA A 11 -11.21 -2.39 5.70
C ALA A 11 -10.60 -3.35 4.66
N VAL A 12 -9.43 -3.91 4.96
CA VAL A 12 -8.91 -5.10 4.25
C VAL A 12 -8.44 -6.08 5.31
N ALA A 13 -9.19 -7.16 5.45
CA ALA A 13 -9.02 -8.12 6.51
C ALA A 13 -7.69 -8.87 6.36
N ALA A 14 -6.82 -8.74 7.36
CA ALA A 14 -5.93 -9.79 7.87
C ALA A 14 -5.02 -10.56 6.89
N ILE A 15 -4.58 -9.98 5.77
CA ILE A 15 -3.35 -10.49 5.13
C ILE A 15 -2.17 -9.95 5.92
N GLU A 16 -1.42 -10.87 6.53
CA GLU A 16 -0.09 -10.60 7.07
C GLU A 16 0.88 -10.37 5.90
N VAL A 17 0.84 -9.17 5.34
CA VAL A 17 1.83 -8.71 4.37
C VAL A 17 3.18 -8.64 5.07
N ASP A 18 4.14 -9.44 4.62
CA ASP A 18 5.51 -9.40 5.14
C ASP A 18 6.24 -8.17 4.57
N TRP A 19 6.25 -7.10 5.36
CA TRP A 19 6.90 -5.84 5.01
C TRP A 19 8.43 -5.89 5.09
N ASP A 20 9.04 -6.99 5.56
CA ASP A 20 10.49 -7.20 5.50
C ASP A 20 10.96 -7.45 4.06
N LEU A 21 10.10 -8.06 3.25
CA LEU A 21 10.33 -8.27 1.80
C LEU A 21 10.09 -7.00 0.98
N ALA A 22 9.46 -5.99 1.56
CA ALA A 22 9.12 -4.75 0.87
C ALA A 22 10.35 -3.84 0.76
N PRO A 23 10.56 -3.16 -0.39
CA PRO A 23 11.62 -2.17 -0.50
C PRO A 23 11.46 -1.04 0.53
N ALA A 24 12.56 -0.40 0.91
CA ALA A 24 12.56 0.60 1.99
C ALA A 24 11.57 1.78 1.76
N HIS A 25 11.29 2.09 0.49
CA HIS A 25 10.40 3.16 0.06
C HIS A 25 8.97 2.67 -0.26
N ALA A 26 8.70 1.36 -0.14
CA ALA A 26 7.36 0.81 -0.28
C ALA A 26 6.45 1.34 0.82
N ARG A 27 5.33 1.92 0.38
CA ARG A 27 4.33 2.52 1.26
C ARG A 27 3.01 1.77 1.20
N TRP A 28 2.66 1.19 0.05
CA TRP A 28 1.46 0.39 -0.11
C TRP A 28 1.78 -0.94 -0.78
N TRP A 29 0.92 -1.92 -0.53
CA TRP A 29 0.88 -3.20 -1.23
C TRP A 29 -0.53 -3.37 -1.77
N ALA A 30 -0.66 -3.80 -3.02
CA ALA A 30 -1.96 -4.14 -3.59
C ALA A 30 -1.82 -5.20 -4.69
N VAL A 31 -2.92 -5.90 -4.95
CA VAL A 31 -3.11 -6.86 -6.02
C VAL A 31 -3.88 -6.20 -7.17
N ASP A 32 -3.47 -6.45 -8.40
CA ASP A 32 -4.17 -5.99 -9.59
C ASP A 32 -5.22 -6.99 -10.11
N GLU A 33 -5.93 -6.63 -11.17
CA GLU A 33 -7.01 -7.45 -11.75
C GLU A 33 -6.57 -8.85 -12.24
N ASP A 34 -5.30 -9.02 -12.57
CA ASP A 34 -4.67 -10.28 -12.99
C ASP A 34 -4.27 -11.15 -11.78
N GLY A 35 -4.47 -10.65 -10.55
CA GLY A 35 -4.09 -11.35 -9.33
C GLY A 35 -2.60 -11.24 -9.00
N LYS A 36 -1.86 -10.33 -9.65
CA LYS A 36 -0.45 -10.07 -9.32
C LYS A 36 -0.35 -8.98 -8.26
N ALA A 37 0.54 -9.19 -7.29
CA ALA A 37 0.78 -8.24 -6.21
C ALA A 37 1.95 -7.31 -6.53
N HIS A 38 1.87 -6.08 -6.05
CA HIS A 38 2.88 -5.05 -6.24
C HIS A 38 3.06 -4.19 -4.99
N TRP A 39 4.31 -3.81 -4.74
CA TRP A 39 4.68 -2.73 -3.83
C TRP A 39 4.58 -1.40 -4.58
N TYR A 40 3.90 -0.44 -3.98
CA TYR A 40 3.83 0.93 -4.45
C TYR A 40 4.67 1.80 -3.55
N CYS A 41 5.64 2.47 -4.15
CA CYS A 41 6.57 3.30 -3.41
C CYS A 41 6.08 4.74 -3.29
N ALA A 42 6.28 5.35 -2.12
CA ALA A 42 6.03 6.78 -1.98
C ALA A 42 7.00 7.54 -2.90
N PRO A 43 6.52 8.54 -3.67
CA PRO A 43 7.37 9.31 -4.53
C PRO A 43 8.40 10.07 -3.69
N ASN A 44 9.67 9.96 -4.08
CA ASN A 44 10.71 10.82 -3.53
C ASN A 44 10.49 12.23 -4.11
N THR A 45 9.75 13.07 -3.39
CA THR A 45 9.47 14.46 -3.79
C THR A 45 10.75 15.29 -3.66
N SER A 46 11.70 15.08 -4.54
CA SER A 46 12.71 16.10 -4.83
C SER A 46 11.95 17.30 -5.39
N HIS A 47 12.23 18.50 -4.87
CA HIS A 47 11.47 19.75 -5.02
C HIS A 47 11.26 20.26 -6.47
N LEU A 48 11.66 19.48 -7.48
CA LEU A 48 11.72 19.83 -8.90
C LEU A 48 10.85 18.94 -9.81
N SER A 49 10.27 17.85 -9.30
CA SER A 49 9.47 16.93 -10.12
C SER A 49 7.98 17.09 -9.85
N SER A 50 7.26 17.65 -10.81
CA SER A 50 5.78 17.71 -10.84
C SER A 50 5.12 16.36 -11.20
N PHE A 51 5.90 15.28 -11.27
CA PHE A 51 5.44 13.95 -11.66
C PHE A 51 5.40 13.02 -10.44
N TRP A 52 4.20 12.53 -10.12
CA TRP A 52 3.93 11.62 -9.02
C TRP A 52 3.81 10.21 -9.59
N PHE A 53 4.94 9.54 -9.83
CA PHE A 53 4.92 8.11 -10.18
C PHE A 53 5.36 7.31 -8.96
N ALA A 54 4.46 6.48 -8.44
CA ALA A 54 4.83 5.45 -7.49
C ALA A 54 5.50 4.34 -8.29
N ASP A 55 6.76 4.04 -7.98
CA ASP A 55 7.43 2.88 -8.55
C ASP A 55 6.64 1.63 -8.16
N GLN A 56 6.27 0.81 -9.16
CA GLN A 56 5.52 -0.42 -8.98
C GLN A 56 6.50 -1.59 -9.07
N ILE A 57 6.74 -2.25 -7.94
CA ILE A 57 7.70 -3.34 -7.82
C ILE A 57 6.93 -4.62 -7.55
N ALA A 58 7.22 -5.69 -8.29
CA ALA A 58 6.58 -6.97 -8.10
C ALA A 58 6.69 -7.46 -6.64
N ALA A 59 5.58 -7.92 -6.07
CA ALA A 59 5.48 -8.42 -4.71
C ALA A 59 4.92 -9.85 -4.68
N PRO A 60 5.19 -10.62 -3.62
CA PRO A 60 4.45 -11.83 -3.34
C PRO A 60 2.97 -11.51 -3.09
N THR A 61 2.07 -12.41 -3.48
CA THR A 61 0.62 -12.26 -3.24
C THR A 61 0.22 -12.58 -1.80
N PHE A 62 1.13 -13.14 -0.99
CA PHE A 62 0.89 -13.56 0.39
C PHE A 62 -0.35 -14.46 0.57
N GLY A 63 -0.76 -15.15 -0.50
CA GLY A 63 -1.97 -15.98 -0.49
C GLY A 63 -3.29 -15.21 -0.55
N PHE A 64 -3.28 -13.92 -0.91
CA PHE A 64 -4.51 -13.16 -1.12
C PHE A 64 -5.37 -13.77 -2.24
N ALA A 65 -6.63 -14.04 -1.91
CA ALA A 65 -7.62 -14.63 -2.82
C ALA A 65 -8.95 -13.84 -2.84
N GLY A 66 -8.94 -12.59 -2.34
CA GLY A 66 -10.11 -11.71 -2.31
C GLY A 66 -10.22 -10.81 -3.54
N ASP A 67 -11.20 -9.90 -3.51
CA ASP A 67 -11.36 -8.88 -4.53
C ASP A 67 -10.14 -7.94 -4.56
N TRP A 68 -9.49 -7.82 -5.71
CA TRP A 68 -8.30 -6.96 -5.90
C TRP A 68 -8.55 -5.50 -5.48
N ARG A 69 -9.80 -5.03 -5.59
CA ARG A 69 -10.25 -3.69 -5.16
C ARG A 69 -10.11 -3.47 -3.65
N GLU A 70 -10.11 -4.55 -2.90
CA GLU A 70 -10.00 -4.60 -1.44
C GLU A 70 -8.61 -5.13 -1.01
N SER A 71 -7.61 -5.08 -1.89
CA SER A 71 -6.26 -5.58 -1.56
C SER A 71 -5.30 -4.49 -1.06
N LEU A 72 -5.72 -3.22 -1.08
CA LEU A 72 -4.84 -2.10 -0.75
C LEU A 72 -4.49 -2.08 0.74
N VAL A 73 -3.26 -2.46 1.07
CA VAL A 73 -2.69 -2.43 2.42
C VAL A 73 -1.63 -1.34 2.51
N GLU A 74 -1.80 -0.39 3.44
CA GLU A 74 -0.74 0.58 3.75
C GLU A 74 0.27 0.00 4.77
N ARG A 75 1.56 0.24 4.52
CA ARG A 75 2.62 -0.04 5.48
C ARG A 75 2.38 0.80 6.72
N ARG A 76 1.99 0.15 7.82
CA ARG A 76 1.96 0.81 9.13
C ARG A 76 3.38 1.21 9.51
N THR A 77 3.72 2.47 9.29
CA THR A 77 4.83 3.08 10.02
C THR A 77 4.34 3.24 11.45
N HIS A 78 4.70 2.29 12.31
CA HIS A 78 4.49 2.45 13.74
C HIS A 78 5.20 3.75 14.15
N LEU A 79 4.43 4.81 14.36
CA LEU A 79 4.91 6.05 14.97
C LEU A 79 5.24 5.70 16.43
N SER A 80 6.41 5.10 16.66
CA SER A 80 7.06 5.11 17.97
C SER A 80 7.62 6.52 18.19
N GLY A 81 6.74 7.47 18.48
CA GLY A 81 7.08 8.75 19.09
C GLY A 81 5.90 9.07 20.00
N GLY A 82 6.02 9.15 21.31
CA GLY A 82 7.15 9.51 22.13
C GLY A 82 6.54 10.26 23.31
N HIS A 83 6.66 9.66 24.48
CA HIS A 83 6.41 10.23 25.81
C HIS A 83 6.62 11.75 25.88
N ILE A 84 5.59 12.52 26.30
CA ILE A 84 5.61 13.56 27.35
C ILE A 84 4.20 13.82 27.87
#